data_AF-A0A838WKU4-F1
#
_entry.id   AF-A0A838WKU4-F1
#
_cell.length_a   1.000
_cell.length_b   1.000
_cell.length_c   1.000
_cell.angle_alpha   90.00
_cell.angle_beta   90.00
_cell.angle_gamma   90.00
#
_symmetry.space_group_name_H-M   'P 1'
#
loop_
_entity.id
_entity.type
_entity.pdbx_description
1 polymer ?
#
loop_
_entity_poly.entity_id
_entity_poly.type
_entity_poly.pdbx_seq_one_letter_code
_entity_poly.pdbx_strand_id
1 'polypeptide(L)'
;VTKFSKVSLFSGLNQLTDITISRDFSTICGYTQEDLEQTFAQHLQGVDWDKLRLWYNGYSWRGDSVYNPYDILLFIREGMEYGNYWFETGNPTFLIKLFQTNCYFLPKLEHLEVTEEILKSFEIERI
;
A
#
# COMPACT_ATOMS: atom_id res chain seq x y z
N VAL A 1 0.13 1.06 7.79
CA VAL A 1 -0.73 2.27 7.78
C VAL A 1 -1.71 2.17 8.95
N THR A 2 -1.76 3.16 9.85
CA THR A 2 -2.61 3.13 11.05
C THR A 2 -3.56 4.34 11.00
N LYS A 3 -4.87 4.11 11.07
CA LYS A 3 -5.89 5.19 11.08
C LYS A 3 -6.22 5.55 12.54
N PHE A 4 -5.99 6.80 12.92
CA PHE A 4 -6.38 7.29 14.25
C PHE A 4 -7.85 7.70 14.26
N SER A 5 -8.59 7.27 15.30
CA SER A 5 -10.00 7.63 15.44
C SER A 5 -10.12 9.13 15.74
N LYS A 6 -10.99 9.85 15.02
CA LYS A 6 -11.36 11.25 15.30
C LYS A 6 -12.20 11.39 16.57
N VAL A 7 -11.94 10.59 17.60
CA VAL A 7 -12.62 10.70 18.90
C VAL A 7 -12.04 11.93 19.57
N SER A 8 -12.86 12.97 19.68
CA SER A 8 -12.55 14.29 20.20
C SER A 8 -11.96 14.24 21.62
N LEU A 9 -10.65 14.05 21.73
CA LEU A 9 -9.87 14.36 22.95
C LEU A 9 -9.47 15.84 23.00
N PHE A 10 -9.66 16.59 21.91
CA PHE A 10 -9.37 18.02 21.84
C PHE A 10 -10.50 18.75 21.11
N SER A 11 -11.18 19.67 21.78
CA SER A 11 -12.30 20.48 21.26
C SER A 11 -11.91 21.48 20.14
N GLY A 12 -10.74 21.32 19.51
CA GLY A 12 -10.18 22.26 18.55
C GLY A 12 -10.02 21.75 17.11
N LEU A 13 -10.25 20.46 16.82
CA LEU A 13 -9.96 19.83 15.52
C LEU A 13 -11.24 19.31 14.83
N ASN A 14 -12.12 20.22 14.42
CA ASN A 14 -13.35 19.91 13.69
C ASN A 14 -13.28 20.20 12.17
N GLN A 15 -12.15 20.68 11.65
CA GLN A 15 -11.96 21.08 10.25
C GLN A 15 -11.11 20.09 9.42
N LEU A 16 -10.86 18.88 9.91
CA LEU A 16 -10.08 17.89 9.16
C LEU A 16 -10.92 17.16 8.12
N THR A 17 -10.57 17.36 6.86
CA THR A 17 -11.08 16.56 5.73
C THR A 17 -10.41 15.19 5.72
N ASP A 18 -11.19 14.11 5.74
CA ASP A 18 -10.67 12.76 5.55
C ASP A 18 -10.41 12.52 4.05
N ILE A 19 -9.14 12.42 3.67
CA ILE A 19 -8.72 12.17 2.28
C ILE A 19 -8.30 10.71 2.05
N THR A 20 -8.49 9.81 3.03
CA THR A 20 -7.94 8.44 3.03
C THR A 20 -8.25 7.65 1.75
N ILE A 21 -9.44 7.85 1.16
CA ILE A 21 -9.90 7.20 -0.09
C ILE A 21 -10.25 8.22 -1.19
N SER A 22 -9.70 9.43 -1.08
CA SER A 22 -9.90 10.48 -2.09
C SER A 22 -9.15 10.11 -3.37
N ARG A 23 -9.83 10.17 -4.51
CA ARG A 23 -9.23 9.90 -5.83
C ARG A 23 -8.12 10.89 -6.15
N ASP A 24 -8.30 12.16 -5.77
CA ASP A 24 -7.33 13.24 -6.03
C ASP A 24 -6.00 13.02 -5.31
N PHE A 25 -6.00 12.17 -4.27
CA PHE A 25 -4.81 11.82 -3.49
C PHE A 25 -4.46 10.33 -3.62
N SER A 26 -4.97 9.65 -4.65
CA SER A 26 -4.85 8.19 -4.80
C SER A 26 -3.40 7.70 -4.95
N THR A 27 -2.50 8.55 -5.44
CA THR A 27 -1.09 8.22 -5.69
C THR A 27 -0.15 8.70 -4.57
N ILE A 28 -0.65 9.43 -3.56
CA ILE A 28 0.20 10.14 -2.57
C ILE A 28 1.14 9.23 -1.77
N CYS A 29 0.80 7.95 -1.64
CA CYS A 29 1.54 6.96 -0.86
C CYS A 29 2.51 6.12 -1.69
N GLY A 30 2.71 6.42 -2.97
CA GLY A 30 3.55 5.62 -3.86
C GLY A 30 4.16 6.41 -5.00
N TYR A 31 4.97 5.74 -5.81
CA TYR A 31 5.46 6.31 -7.06
C TYR A 31 4.57 5.87 -8.22
N THR A 32 4.29 6.78 -9.14
CA THR A 32 3.64 6.46 -10.41
C THR A 32 4.65 5.93 -11.42
N GLN A 33 4.17 5.38 -12.54
CA GLN A 33 5.04 5.02 -13.66
C GLN A 33 5.85 6.23 -14.16
N GLU A 34 5.19 7.40 -14.24
CA GLU A 34 5.82 8.64 -14.68
C GLU A 34 6.95 9.08 -13.74
N ASP A 35 6.75 8.95 -12.42
CA ASP A 35 7.81 9.23 -11.44
C ASP A 35 9.05 8.38 -11.70
N LEU A 36 8.87 7.08 -11.98
CA LEU A 36 9.98 6.17 -12.26
C LEU A 36 10.70 6.51 -13.58
N GLU A 37 9.93 6.80 -14.63
CA GLU A 37 10.45 7.09 -15.97
C GLU A 37 11.09 8.48 -16.09
N GLN A 38 10.70 9.45 -15.27
CA GLN A 38 11.20 10.82 -15.32
C GLN A 38 12.19 11.10 -14.18
N THR A 39 11.75 10.94 -12.93
CA THR A 39 12.54 11.32 -11.75
C THR A 39 13.65 10.31 -11.46
N PHE A 40 13.38 9.01 -11.64
CA PHE A 40 14.34 7.93 -11.40
C PHE A 40 15.01 7.40 -12.68
N ALA A 41 14.79 8.04 -13.82
CA ALA A 41 15.25 7.59 -15.14
C ALA A 41 16.74 7.20 -15.17
N GLN A 42 17.59 8.00 -14.52
CA GLN A 42 19.03 7.78 -14.46
C GLN A 42 19.43 6.53 -13.67
N HIS A 43 18.61 6.13 -12.70
CA HIS A 43 18.86 4.98 -11.83
C HIS A 43 18.24 3.68 -12.36
N LEU A 44 17.33 3.77 -13.32
CA LEU A 44 16.56 2.65 -13.86
C LEU A 44 16.91 2.34 -15.33
N GLN A 45 18.13 2.70 -15.76
CA GLN A 45 18.56 2.45 -17.13
C GLN A 45 18.66 0.94 -17.41
N GLY A 46 17.96 0.49 -18.46
CA GLY A 46 17.95 -0.92 -18.85
C GLY A 46 17.06 -1.80 -17.97
N VAL A 47 16.23 -1.21 -17.10
CA VAL A 47 15.26 -1.97 -16.31
C VAL A 47 14.23 -2.66 -17.21
N ASP A 48 13.85 -3.88 -16.84
CA ASP A 48 12.66 -4.53 -17.39
C ASP A 48 11.44 -3.97 -16.65
N TRP A 49 10.72 -3.06 -17.31
CA TRP A 49 9.55 -2.36 -16.75
C TRP A 49 8.39 -3.29 -16.43
N ASP A 50 8.16 -4.31 -17.25
CA ASP A 50 7.05 -5.24 -17.02
C ASP A 50 7.34 -6.12 -15.80
N LYS A 51 8.59 -6.54 -15.66
CA LYS A 51 9.04 -7.25 -14.46
C LYS A 51 9.03 -6.34 -13.23
N LEU A 52 9.47 -5.09 -13.33
CA LEU A 52 9.41 -4.14 -12.23
C LEU A 52 7.96 -3.91 -11.75
N ARG A 53 7.03 -3.78 -12.70
CA ARG A 53 5.60 -3.65 -12.44
C ARG A 53 5.05 -4.88 -11.73
N LEU A 54 5.41 -6.08 -12.19
CA LEU A 54 4.98 -7.33 -11.58
C LEU A 54 5.46 -7.48 -10.13
N TRP A 55 6.68 -7.02 -9.83
CA TRP A 55 7.29 -7.20 -8.51
C TRP A 55 6.86 -6.15 -7.48
N TYR A 56 6.74 -4.87 -7.89
CA TYR A 56 6.66 -3.76 -6.93
C TYR A 56 5.47 -2.82 -7.14
N ASN A 57 4.65 -3.00 -8.19
CA ASN A 57 3.40 -2.26 -8.39
C ASN A 57 2.21 -3.09 -7.89
N GLY A 58 1.05 -2.45 -7.76
CA GLY A 58 -0.24 -3.12 -7.50
C GLY A 58 -1.03 -2.53 -6.33
N TYR A 59 -0.52 -1.48 -5.68
CA TYR A 59 -1.24 -0.82 -4.58
C TYR A 59 -2.10 0.32 -5.11
N SER A 60 -3.41 0.26 -4.85
CA SER A 60 -4.33 1.37 -5.09
C SER A 60 -5.45 1.38 -4.07
N TRP A 61 -5.80 2.57 -3.59
CA TRP A 61 -6.92 2.78 -2.67
C TRP A 61 -8.14 3.25 -3.44
N ARG A 62 -7.92 4.01 -4.54
CA ARG A 62 -8.96 4.47 -5.46
C ARG A 62 -8.39 5.22 -6.66
N GLY A 63 -7.99 4.54 -7.73
CA GLY A 63 -7.49 5.20 -8.94
C GLY A 63 -6.31 4.47 -9.52
N ASP A 64 -5.24 5.20 -9.81
CA ASP A 64 -4.03 4.63 -10.38
C ASP A 64 -3.34 3.69 -9.38
N SER A 65 -2.69 2.67 -9.90
CA SER A 65 -1.83 1.80 -9.11
C SER A 65 -0.45 2.44 -8.99
N VAL A 66 0.11 2.40 -7.78
CA VAL A 66 1.43 2.95 -7.48
C VAL A 66 2.39 1.86 -7.03
N TYR A 67 3.66 2.13 -7.31
CA TYR A 67 4.78 1.36 -6.81
C TYR A 67 5.03 1.66 -5.32
N ASN A 68 5.39 0.64 -4.55
CA ASN A 68 5.87 0.85 -3.18
C ASN A 68 7.16 1.70 -3.22
N PRO A 69 7.21 2.88 -2.57
CA PRO A 69 8.38 3.73 -2.60
C PRO A 69 9.65 3.07 -2.10
N TYR A 70 9.55 2.31 -1.01
CA TYR A 70 10.70 1.72 -0.37
C TYR A 70 11.24 0.52 -1.15
N ASP A 71 10.38 -0.29 -1.76
CA ASP A 71 10.80 -1.40 -2.62
C ASP A 71 11.57 -0.88 -3.84
N ILE A 72 11.12 0.23 -4.45
CA ILE A 72 11.84 0.88 -5.55
C ILE A 72 13.21 1.39 -5.12
N LEU A 73 13.29 2.02 -3.94
CA LEU A 73 14.56 2.50 -3.40
C LEU A 73 15.53 1.35 -3.11
N LEU A 74 15.03 0.23 -2.57
CA LEU A 74 15.83 -0.98 -2.35
C LEU A 74 16.27 -1.60 -3.68
N PHE A 75 15.36 -1.73 -4.65
CA PHE A 75 15.68 -2.21 -5.99
C PHE A 75 16.81 -1.41 -6.65
N ILE A 76 16.73 -0.07 -6.59
CA ILE A 76 17.80 0.80 -7.11
C ILE A 76 19.10 0.60 -6.32
N ARG A 77 19.02 0.58 -4.98
CA ARG A 77 20.18 0.43 -4.10
C ARG A 77 20.94 -0.87 -4.33
N GLU A 78 20.22 -1.98 -4.54
CA GLU A 78 20.79 -3.32 -4.76
C GLU A 78 21.15 -3.56 -6.24
N GLY A 79 21.26 -2.51 -7.06
CA GLY A 79 21.76 -2.62 -8.43
C GLY A 79 20.76 -3.20 -9.42
N MET A 80 19.46 -2.92 -9.23
CA MET A 80 18.35 -3.44 -10.05
C MET A 80 18.18 -4.97 -9.96
N GLU A 81 18.55 -5.56 -8.82
CA GLU A 81 18.25 -6.96 -8.52
C GLU A 81 16.82 -7.13 -8.01
N TYR A 82 16.10 -8.10 -8.59
CA TYR A 82 14.73 -8.42 -8.21
C TYR A 82 14.71 -9.29 -6.96
N GLY A 83 13.96 -8.88 -5.94
CA GLY A 83 13.90 -9.55 -4.64
C GLY A 83 12.61 -9.27 -3.88
N ASN A 84 12.43 -9.95 -2.75
CA ASN A 84 11.22 -9.87 -1.93
C ASN A 84 11.22 -8.63 -1.01
N TYR A 85 11.56 -7.45 -1.52
CA TYR A 85 11.67 -6.21 -0.73
C TYR A 85 10.38 -5.86 0.01
N TRP A 86 9.22 -6.15 -0.60
CA TRP A 86 7.93 -5.97 0.05
C TRP A 86 7.83 -6.75 1.38
N PHE A 87 8.27 -8.01 1.38
CA PHE A 87 8.17 -8.90 2.54
C PHE A 87 9.21 -8.56 3.62
N GLU A 88 10.41 -8.16 3.20
CA GLU A 88 11.50 -7.83 4.12
C GLU A 88 11.22 -6.54 4.92
N THR A 89 10.40 -5.65 4.36
CA THR A 89 10.21 -4.30 4.90
C THR A 89 8.89 -4.12 5.63
N GLY A 90 7.84 -4.84 5.23
CA GLY A 90 6.56 -4.85 5.92
C GLY A 90 6.49 -6.00 6.90
N ASN A 91 6.90 -5.83 8.17
CA ASN A 91 6.82 -6.86 9.23
C ASN A 91 5.46 -7.60 9.18
N PRO A 92 5.38 -8.77 8.52
CA PRO A 92 4.10 -9.37 8.17
C PRO A 92 3.56 -10.23 9.32
N THR A 93 4.29 -10.27 10.44
CA THR A 93 4.01 -11.12 11.58
C THR A 93 2.59 -10.93 12.11
N PHE A 94 2.07 -9.71 12.10
CA PHE A 94 0.68 -9.45 12.48
C PHE A 94 -0.31 -10.16 11.53
N LEU A 95 -0.13 -10.03 10.22
CA LEU A 95 -1.00 -10.63 9.22
C LEU A 95 -0.92 -12.16 9.25
N ILE A 96 0.29 -12.72 9.39
CA ILE A 96 0.50 -14.17 9.53
C ILE A 96 -0.22 -14.69 10.79
N LYS A 97 -0.10 -14.01 11.93
CA LYS A 97 -0.80 -14.38 13.15
C LYS A 97 -2.32 -14.31 12.99
N LEU A 98 -2.82 -13.29 12.30
CA LEU A 98 -4.25 -13.14 12.00
C LEU A 98 -4.76 -14.32 11.15
N PHE A 99 -4.00 -14.70 10.11
CA PHE A 99 -4.33 -15.86 9.27
C PHE A 99 -4.34 -17.19 10.02
N GLN A 100 -3.36 -17.38 10.91
CA GLN A 100 -3.29 -18.57 11.76
C GLN A 100 -4.43 -18.64 12.78
N THR A 101 -4.86 -17.50 13.32
CA THR A 101 -5.90 -17.45 14.37
C THR A 101 -7.30 -17.71 13.80
N ASN A 102 -7.60 -17.16 12.63
CA ASN A 102 -8.95 -17.17 12.05
C ASN A 102 -9.13 -18.23 10.94
N CYS A 103 -8.11 -19.05 10.66
CA CYS A 103 -8.15 -20.12 9.64
C CYS A 103 -8.68 -19.65 8.27
N TYR A 104 -8.23 -18.48 7.80
CA TYR A 104 -8.69 -17.96 6.51
C TYR A 104 -8.26 -18.87 5.36
N PHE A 105 -9.20 -19.17 4.46
CA PHE A 105 -8.89 -19.81 3.19
C PHE A 105 -8.40 -18.74 2.20
N LEU A 106 -7.08 -18.61 2.04
CA LEU A 106 -6.43 -17.55 1.25
C LEU A 106 -6.99 -17.36 -0.18
N PRO A 107 -7.33 -18.42 -0.95
CA PRO A 107 -7.89 -18.22 -2.29
C PRO A 107 -9.24 -17.48 -2.31
N LYS A 108 -9.98 -17.44 -1.19
CA LYS A 108 -11.21 -16.63 -1.09
C LYS A 108 -10.93 -15.14 -0.86
N LEU A 109 -9.72 -14.76 -0.44
CA LEU A 109 -9.35 -13.37 -0.20
C LEU A 109 -9.09 -12.60 -1.50
N GLU A 110 -8.63 -13.27 -2.55
CA GLU A 110 -8.32 -12.65 -3.85
C GLU A 110 -9.53 -11.98 -4.51
N HIS A 111 -10.75 -12.39 -4.14
CA HIS A 111 -12.01 -11.87 -4.66
C HIS A 111 -12.97 -11.40 -3.56
N LEU A 112 -12.43 -11.08 -2.38
CA LEU A 112 -13.24 -10.60 -1.27
C LEU A 112 -13.68 -9.15 -1.53
N GLU A 113 -14.97 -8.95 -1.74
CA GLU A 113 -15.59 -7.62 -1.80
C GLU A 113 -16.20 -7.25 -0.44
N VAL A 114 -15.87 -6.07 0.06
CA VAL A 114 -16.40 -5.52 1.32
C VAL A 114 -17.04 -4.16 1.08
N THR A 115 -18.01 -3.79 1.91
CA THR A 115 -18.70 -2.50 1.80
C THR A 115 -17.84 -1.36 2.32
N GLU A 116 -18.10 -0.14 1.85
CA GLU A 116 -17.41 1.09 2.32
C GLU A 116 -17.62 1.33 3.83
N GLU A 117 -18.73 0.84 4.39
CA GLU A 117 -19.03 0.93 5.82
C GLU A 117 -17.97 0.18 6.67
N ILE A 118 -17.49 -0.97 6.18
CA ILE A 118 -16.44 -1.74 6.86
C ILE A 118 -15.12 -0.96 6.87
N LEU A 119 -14.76 -0.30 5.76
CA LEU A 119 -13.56 0.56 5.66
C LEU A 119 -13.61 1.80 6.57
N LYS A 120 -14.82 2.24 6.95
CA LYS A 120 -15.03 3.34 7.91
C LYS A 120 -15.02 2.87 9.35
N SER A 121 -15.20 1.57 9.60
CA SER A 121 -15.19 1.00 10.94
C SER A 121 -13.76 0.92 11.50
N PHE A 122 -13.61 1.22 12.79
CA PHE A 122 -12.32 1.23 13.49
C PHE A 122 -12.06 -0.05 14.31
N GLU A 123 -13.00 -1.00 14.30
CA GLU A 123 -12.91 -2.23 15.08
C GLU A 123 -12.47 -3.40 14.18
N ILE A 124 -11.15 -3.66 14.16
CA ILE A 124 -10.56 -4.80 13.44
C ILE A 124 -11.10 -6.14 14.00
N GLU A 125 -11.57 -6.18 15.25
CA GLU A 125 -12.11 -7.37 15.92
C GLU A 125 -13.55 -7.73 15.50
N ARG A 126 -14.23 -6.87 14.73
CA ARG A 126 -15.60 -7.12 14.22
C ARG A 126 -15.68 -7.52 12.75
N ILE A 127 -14.53 -7.74 12.11
CA ILE A 127 -14.41 -8.15 10.70
C ILE A 127 -14.21 -9.65 10.59
#